data_AF-A0A7S3WLM8-F1
#
_entry.id   AF-A0A7S3WLM8-F1
#
_cell.length_a   1.000
_cell.length_b   1.000
_cell.length_c   1.000
_cell.angle_alpha   90.00
_cell.angle_beta   90.00
_cell.angle_gamma   90.00
#
_symmetry.space_group_name_H-M   'P 1'
#
loop_
_entity.id
_entity.type
_entity.pdbx_description
1 polymer ?
#
loop_
_entity_poly.entity_id
_entity_poly.type
_entity_poly.pdbx_seq_one_letter_code
_entity_poly.pdbx_strand_id
1 'polypeptide(L)'
;CIGFGRSSIISYVSLALYVFAVDFALIGGVCATACWWLANTYLQGGDDRSRRQVHQMQTDPPSRVEWLYAMDVHCNGLFVLILILHVLQYALLPILLQDGFWPAAASNTLYAAGLSTYCYIIFLGYNELPFLSLTEVFFYPVGLILAAWVASIILAATNGFSCTWLAASIYFENDEVAMAFGY
;
A
#
# COMPACT_ATOMS: atom_id res chain seq x y z
N CYS A 1 -3.46 29.43 -4.04
CA CYS A 1 -2.90 28.17 -4.58
C CYS A 1 -1.40 28.10 -4.30
N ILE A 2 -1.04 28.05 -3.01
CA ILE A 2 0.31 28.16 -2.45
C ILE A 2 0.45 26.96 -1.50
N GLY A 3 0.49 25.75 -2.05
CA GLY A 3 0.45 24.52 -1.22
C GLY A 3 1.80 23.86 -0.99
N PHE A 4 2.91 24.48 -1.39
CA PHE A 4 4.23 23.83 -1.35
C PHE A 4 5.42 24.78 -1.17
N GLY A 5 5.19 26.06 -0.80
CA GLY A 5 6.27 27.06 -0.69
C GLY A 5 7.16 27.28 -1.93
N ARG A 6 6.92 26.59 -3.05
CA ARG A 6 7.75 26.60 -4.27
C ARG A 6 6.96 27.17 -5.44
N SER A 7 7.36 28.35 -5.92
CA SER A 7 6.67 29.10 -6.99
C SER A 7 7.15 28.78 -8.42
N SER A 8 8.18 27.94 -8.57
CA SER A 8 8.79 27.62 -9.87
C SER A 8 8.29 26.29 -10.44
N ILE A 9 7.98 26.24 -11.74
CA ILE A 9 7.62 25.01 -12.47
C ILE A 9 8.69 23.92 -12.30
N ILE A 10 9.96 24.31 -12.24
CA ILE A 10 11.10 23.40 -12.06
C ILE A 10 10.98 22.64 -10.73
N SER A 11 10.47 23.30 -9.70
CA SER A 11 10.26 22.72 -8.40
C SER A 11 9.18 21.64 -8.38
N TYR A 12 8.10 21.86 -9.12
CA TYR A 12 7.02 20.88 -9.26
C TYR A 12 7.46 19.69 -10.11
N VAL A 13 8.19 19.93 -11.20
CA VAL A 13 8.76 18.87 -12.03
C VAL A 13 9.77 18.04 -11.24
N SER A 14 10.66 18.69 -10.47
CA SER A 14 11.62 17.99 -9.61
C SER A 14 10.94 17.16 -8.52
N LEU A 15 9.85 17.65 -7.93
CA LEU A 15 9.06 16.90 -6.95
C LEU A 15 8.38 15.69 -7.59
N ALA A 16 7.74 15.88 -8.75
CA ALA A 16 7.10 14.80 -9.49
C ALA A 16 8.10 13.71 -9.90
N LEU A 17 9.28 14.10 -10.37
CA LEU A 17 10.37 13.17 -10.68
C LEU A 17 10.89 12.44 -9.45
N TYR A 18 11.00 13.12 -8.30
CA TYR A 18 11.41 12.51 -7.04
C TYR A 18 10.41 11.44 -6.59
N VAL A 19 9.12 11.78 -6.55
CA VAL A 19 8.05 10.85 -6.15
C VAL A 19 7.99 9.65 -7.10
N PHE A 20 8.12 9.88 -8.41
CA PHE A 20 8.15 8.78 -9.38
C PHE A 20 9.41 7.89 -9.23
N ALA A 21 10.60 8.49 -9.12
CA ALA A 21 11.85 7.74 -9.08
C ALA A 21 12.05 7.00 -7.75
N VAL A 22 11.71 7.63 -6.62
CA VAL A 22 11.95 7.07 -5.29
C VAL A 22 10.76 6.24 -4.84
N ASP A 23 9.57 6.83 -4.80
CA ASP A 23 8.41 6.15 -4.19
C ASP A 23 7.83 5.08 -5.11
N PHE A 24 7.75 5.34 -6.41
CA PHE A 24 7.24 4.34 -7.34
C PHE A 24 8.32 3.36 -7.80
N ALA A 25 9.44 3.83 -8.37
CA ALA A 25 10.42 2.92 -8.96
C ALA A 25 11.29 2.20 -7.93
N LEU A 26 11.79 2.90 -6.89
CA LEU A 26 12.68 2.29 -5.90
C LEU A 26 11.89 1.45 -4.88
N ILE A 27 10.93 2.05 -4.16
CA ILE A 27 10.14 1.30 -3.18
C ILE A 27 9.32 0.20 -3.86
N GLY A 28 8.67 0.52 -4.99
CA GLY A 28 7.91 -0.50 -5.74
C GLY A 28 8.79 -1.60 -6.31
N GLY A 29 9.98 -1.26 -6.84
CA GLY A 29 11.00 -2.21 -7.25
C GLY A 29 11.41 -3.17 -6.14
N VAL A 30 11.65 -2.65 -4.93
CA VAL A 30 11.99 -3.45 -3.75
C VAL A 30 10.82 -4.35 -3.34
N CYS A 31 9.60 -3.82 -3.27
CA CYS A 31 8.40 -4.59 -2.92
C CYS A 31 8.15 -5.74 -3.91
N ALA A 32 8.21 -5.46 -5.21
CA ALA A 32 8.03 -6.48 -6.24
C ALA A 32 9.16 -7.52 -6.20
N THR A 33 10.40 -7.11 -5.97
CA THR A 33 11.53 -8.04 -5.84
C THR A 33 11.37 -8.94 -4.61
N ALA A 34 10.90 -8.40 -3.48
CA ALA A 34 10.63 -9.17 -2.28
C ALA A 34 9.48 -10.19 -2.50
N CYS A 35 8.38 -9.77 -3.12
CA CYS A 35 7.25 -10.66 -3.42
C CYS A 35 7.62 -11.72 -4.47
N TRP A 36 8.36 -11.34 -5.51
CA TRP A 36 8.92 -12.24 -6.52
C TRP A 36 9.85 -13.28 -5.92
N TRP A 37 10.76 -12.84 -5.04
CA TRP A 37 11.68 -13.73 -4.33
C TRP A 37 10.89 -14.71 -3.46
N LEU A 38 9.99 -14.21 -2.61
CA LEU A 38 9.16 -15.02 -1.72
C LEU A 38 8.35 -16.07 -2.50
N ALA A 39 7.73 -15.66 -3.61
CA ALA A 39 6.95 -16.55 -4.46
C ALA A 39 7.82 -17.67 -5.05
N ASN A 40 8.99 -17.32 -5.56
CA ASN A 40 9.87 -18.30 -6.18
C ASN A 40 10.61 -19.18 -5.16
N THR A 41 10.81 -18.75 -3.91
CA THR A 41 11.51 -19.56 -2.91
C THR A 41 10.59 -20.45 -2.09
N TYR A 42 9.39 -19.98 -1.75
CA TYR A 42 8.52 -20.66 -0.79
C TYR A 42 7.18 -21.14 -1.35
N LEU A 43 6.71 -20.58 -2.48
CA LEU A 43 5.34 -20.83 -2.95
C LEU A 43 5.26 -21.80 -4.14
N GLN A 44 6.38 -22.20 -4.73
CA GLN A 44 6.40 -23.17 -5.83
C GLN A 44 6.19 -24.61 -5.30
N GLY A 45 5.11 -25.29 -5.73
CA GLY A 45 5.06 -26.75 -5.76
C GLY A 45 4.51 -27.52 -4.56
N GLY A 46 3.35 -27.13 -4.01
CA GLY A 46 2.78 -27.79 -2.83
C GLY A 46 1.55 -28.67 -3.01
N ASP A 47 0.81 -28.62 -4.13
CA ASP A 47 -0.53 -29.23 -4.19
C ASP A 47 -0.76 -30.18 -5.38
N ASP A 48 -1.52 -31.26 -5.15
CA ASP A 48 -1.90 -32.25 -6.17
C ASP A 48 -2.73 -31.62 -7.31
N ARG A 49 -3.38 -30.47 -7.05
CA ARG A 49 -4.04 -29.63 -8.07
C ARG A 49 -3.05 -29.01 -9.05
N SER A 50 -1.96 -28.43 -8.54
CA SER A 50 -0.88 -27.86 -9.33
C SER A 50 -0.22 -28.95 -10.18
N ARG A 51 -0.06 -30.16 -9.63
CA ARG A 51 0.51 -31.33 -10.35
C ARG A 51 -0.38 -31.85 -11.48
N ARG A 52 -1.71 -31.84 -11.29
CA ARG A 52 -2.69 -32.26 -12.32
C ARG A 52 -2.86 -31.24 -13.45
N GLN A 53 -2.79 -29.95 -13.15
CA GLN A 53 -2.90 -28.88 -14.16
C GLN A 53 -1.59 -28.71 -14.95
N VAL A 54 -0.43 -28.86 -14.29
CA VAL A 54 0.88 -28.91 -14.95
C VAL A 54 1.02 -30.15 -15.85
N HIS A 55 0.36 -31.27 -15.52
CA HIS A 55 0.33 -32.45 -16.39
C HIS A 55 -0.41 -32.22 -17.73
N GLN A 56 -1.32 -31.25 -17.79
CA GLN A 56 -1.96 -30.83 -19.05
C GLN A 56 -1.13 -29.79 -19.83
N MET A 57 -0.14 -29.16 -19.20
CA MET A 57 0.78 -28.16 -19.79
C MET A 57 2.21 -28.72 -19.91
N GLN A 58 2.36 -30.04 -20.04
CA GLN A 58 3.63 -30.76 -19.91
C GLN A 58 4.58 -30.63 -21.12
N THR A 59 4.65 -29.46 -21.76
CA THR A 59 5.62 -29.16 -22.84
C THR A 59 6.52 -27.96 -22.54
N ASP A 60 6.28 -27.20 -21.47
CA ASP A 60 7.07 -26.00 -21.12
C ASP A 60 7.94 -26.17 -19.85
N PRO A 61 9.06 -25.41 -19.74
CA PRO A 61 9.98 -25.42 -18.60
C PRO A 61 9.29 -25.09 -17.26
N PRO A 62 9.93 -25.36 -16.09
CA PRO A 62 9.34 -25.08 -14.78
C PRO A 62 8.84 -23.64 -14.70
N SER A 63 7.54 -23.48 -14.50
CA SER A 63 6.84 -22.20 -14.45
C SER A 63 7.33 -21.41 -13.24
N ARG A 64 8.19 -20.42 -13.49
CA ARG A 64 8.66 -19.47 -12.47
C ARG A 64 7.83 -18.21 -12.56
N VAL A 65 7.68 -17.51 -11.44
CA VAL A 65 7.09 -16.17 -11.50
C VAL A 65 8.08 -15.23 -12.16
N GLU A 66 7.64 -14.53 -13.19
CA GLU A 66 8.43 -13.48 -13.83
C GLU A 66 8.48 -12.23 -12.95
N TRP A 67 9.62 -11.53 -12.92
CA TRP A 67 9.74 -10.30 -12.13
C TRP A 67 8.78 -9.21 -12.61
N LEU A 68 8.57 -9.12 -13.94
CA LEU A 68 7.62 -8.17 -14.53
C LEU A 68 6.18 -8.44 -14.09
N TYR A 69 5.82 -9.71 -13.88
CA TYR A 69 4.52 -10.07 -13.31
C TYR A 69 4.39 -9.60 -11.86
N ALA A 70 5.41 -9.82 -11.03
CA ALA A 70 5.43 -9.32 -9.65
C ALA A 70 5.34 -7.78 -9.58
N MET A 71 5.97 -7.10 -10.53
CA MET A 71 5.87 -5.64 -10.68
C MET A 71 4.45 -5.21 -11.08
N ASP A 72 3.82 -5.90 -12.03
CA ASP A 72 2.44 -5.61 -12.44
C ASP A 72 1.45 -5.76 -11.28
N VAL A 73 1.54 -6.87 -10.53
CA VAL A 73 0.72 -7.11 -9.33
C VAL A 73 0.94 -6.01 -8.28
N HIS A 74 2.19 -5.59 -8.05
CA HIS A 74 2.51 -4.46 -7.17
C HIS A 74 1.84 -3.16 -7.63
N CYS A 75 1.97 -2.82 -8.92
CA CYS A 75 1.36 -1.62 -9.50
C CYS A 75 -0.17 -1.63 -9.39
N ASN A 76 -0.81 -2.77 -9.62
CA ASN A 76 -2.26 -2.93 -9.51
C ASN A 76 -2.74 -2.72 -8.07
N GLY A 77 -2.03 -3.28 -7.08
CA GLY A 77 -2.30 -3.02 -5.67
C GLY A 77 -2.06 -1.56 -5.28
N LEU A 78 -0.94 -1.00 -5.72
CA LEU A 78 -0.55 0.39 -5.43
C LEU A 78 -1.56 1.38 -5.99
N PHE A 79 -2.11 1.13 -7.19
CA PHE A 79 -3.14 1.96 -7.79
C PHE A 79 -4.37 2.10 -6.87
N VAL A 80 -4.88 0.97 -6.34
CA VAL A 80 -6.02 1.00 -5.42
C VAL A 80 -5.66 1.66 -4.09
N LEU A 81 -4.44 1.42 -3.58
CA LEU A 81 -3.95 2.09 -2.38
C LEU A 81 -3.91 3.62 -2.55
N ILE A 82 -3.46 4.11 -3.71
CA ILE A 82 -3.46 5.54 -4.05
C ILE A 82 -4.89 6.08 -4.10
N LEU A 83 -5.84 5.36 -4.70
CA LEU A 83 -7.25 5.79 -4.70
C LEU A 83 -7.81 5.96 -3.28
N ILE A 84 -7.43 5.08 -2.34
CA ILE A 84 -7.93 5.15 -0.96
C ILE A 84 -7.20 6.24 -0.15
N LEU A 85 -5.85 6.20 -0.12
CA LEU A 85 -5.05 7.04 0.78
C LEU A 85 -4.60 8.38 0.20
N HIS A 86 -4.78 8.60 -1.11
CA HIS A 86 -4.48 9.89 -1.72
C HIS A 86 -5.73 10.55 -2.26
N VAL A 87 -6.59 9.84 -3.01
CA VAL A 87 -7.79 10.46 -3.58
C VAL A 87 -8.91 10.59 -2.55
N LEU A 88 -9.34 9.47 -1.97
CA LEU A 88 -10.44 9.46 -1.00
C LEU A 88 -10.04 10.16 0.31
N GLN A 89 -8.84 9.91 0.83
CA GLN A 89 -8.33 10.64 2.00
C GLN A 89 -8.30 12.15 1.76
N TYR A 90 -7.87 12.60 0.59
CA TYR A 90 -7.83 14.03 0.28
C TYR A 90 -9.24 14.64 0.25
N ALA A 91 -10.22 13.94 -0.31
CA ALA A 91 -11.62 14.36 -0.27
C ALA A 91 -12.18 14.44 1.16
N LEU A 92 -11.70 13.57 2.06
CA LEU A 92 -12.14 13.47 3.45
C LEU A 92 -11.31 14.31 4.44
N LEU A 93 -10.21 14.96 4.01
CA LEU A 93 -9.34 15.81 4.84
C LEU A 93 -10.08 16.75 5.81
N PRO A 94 -11.10 17.54 5.40
CA PRO A 94 -11.78 18.48 6.32
C PRO A 94 -12.53 17.78 7.46
N ILE A 95 -12.80 16.49 7.33
CA ILE A 95 -13.43 15.66 8.37
C ILE A 95 -12.34 14.94 9.16
N LEU A 96 -11.33 14.38 8.50
CA LEU A 96 -10.29 13.54 9.12
C LEU A 96 -9.28 14.31 9.99
N LEU A 97 -9.12 15.61 9.76
CA LEU A 97 -8.22 16.46 10.53
C LEU A 97 -8.86 17.11 11.75
N GLN A 98 -10.18 16.99 11.92
CA GLN A 98 -10.86 17.53 13.08
C GLN A 98 -10.38 16.87 14.37
N ASP A 99 -10.38 17.63 15.45
CA ASP A 99 -10.05 17.12 16.77
C ASP A 99 -11.14 16.17 17.29
N GLY A 100 -10.71 15.09 17.93
CA GLY A 100 -11.58 14.16 18.64
C GLY A 100 -11.44 12.71 18.19
N PHE A 101 -12.11 11.83 18.93
CA PHE A 101 -12.00 10.39 18.74
C PHE A 101 -12.53 9.92 17.37
N TRP A 102 -13.69 10.42 16.93
CA TRP A 102 -14.33 9.93 15.70
C TRP A 102 -13.55 10.25 14.42
N PRO A 103 -13.05 11.48 14.21
CA PRO A 103 -12.13 11.79 13.11
C PRO A 103 -10.87 10.92 13.11
N ALA A 104 -10.24 10.78 14.28
CA ALA A 104 -9.04 9.96 14.44
C ALA A 104 -9.29 8.47 14.15
N ALA A 105 -10.39 7.92 14.66
CA ALA A 105 -10.81 6.55 14.40
C ALA A 105 -11.13 6.32 12.91
N ALA A 106 -11.80 7.27 12.26
CA ALA A 106 -12.09 7.22 10.82
C ALA A 106 -10.79 7.25 9.99
N SER A 107 -9.84 8.10 10.35
CA SER A 107 -8.51 8.16 9.72
C SER A 107 -7.77 6.83 9.86
N ASN A 108 -7.65 6.32 11.08
CA ASN A 108 -6.95 5.06 11.35
C ASN A 108 -7.59 3.89 10.61
N THR A 109 -8.93 3.87 10.53
CA THR A 109 -9.68 2.86 9.78
C THR A 109 -9.46 2.97 8.27
N LEU A 110 -9.37 4.20 7.72
CA LEU A 110 -9.07 4.42 6.31
C LEU A 110 -7.68 3.87 5.94
N TYR A 111 -6.67 4.11 6.79
CA TYR A 111 -5.32 3.57 6.62
C TYR A 111 -5.28 2.05 6.70
N ALA A 112 -5.95 1.47 7.71
CA ALA A 112 -6.05 0.01 7.84
C ALA A 112 -6.75 -0.63 6.63
N ALA A 113 -7.84 -0.03 6.15
CA ALA A 113 -8.57 -0.50 4.97
C ALA A 113 -7.73 -0.39 3.70
N GLY A 114 -7.03 0.73 3.49
CA GLY A 114 -6.15 0.94 2.34
C GLY A 114 -5.03 -0.11 2.28
N LEU A 115 -4.28 -0.26 3.37
CA LEU A 115 -3.18 -1.23 3.46
C LEU A 115 -3.67 -2.67 3.34
N SER A 116 -4.82 -3.00 3.95
CA SER A 116 -5.40 -4.35 3.83
C SER A 116 -5.84 -4.65 2.40
N THR A 117 -6.42 -3.66 1.70
CA THR A 117 -6.81 -3.79 0.29
C THR A 117 -5.60 -3.99 -0.60
N TYR A 118 -4.49 -3.27 -0.34
CA TYR A 118 -3.23 -3.48 -1.03
C TYR A 118 -2.75 -4.93 -0.88
N CYS A 119 -2.63 -5.44 0.36
CA CYS A 119 -2.21 -6.83 0.60
C CYS A 119 -3.16 -7.85 -0.04
N TYR A 120 -4.47 -7.58 -0.02
CA TYR A 120 -5.47 -8.44 -0.64
C TYR A 120 -5.32 -8.50 -2.17
N ILE A 121 -5.06 -7.38 -2.84
CA ILE A 121 -4.82 -7.37 -4.29
C ILE A 121 -3.53 -8.11 -4.64
N ILE A 122 -2.46 -7.93 -3.85
CA ILE A 122 -1.23 -8.72 -4.02
C ILE A 122 -1.54 -10.22 -3.94
N PHE A 123 -2.23 -10.64 -2.88
CA PHE A 123 -2.67 -12.02 -2.72
C PHE A 123 -3.47 -12.53 -3.93
N LEU A 124 -4.48 -11.77 -4.38
CA LEU A 124 -5.29 -12.15 -5.53
C LEU A 124 -4.43 -12.31 -6.79
N GLY A 125 -3.52 -11.38 -7.07
CA GLY A 125 -2.61 -11.48 -8.21
C GLY A 125 -1.84 -12.80 -8.19
N TYR A 126 -1.14 -13.11 -7.09
CA TYR A 126 -0.38 -14.36 -7.02
C TYR A 126 -1.26 -15.63 -7.01
N ASN A 127 -2.51 -15.53 -6.56
CA ASN A 127 -3.47 -16.64 -6.56
C ASN A 127 -3.99 -17.02 -7.96
N GLU A 128 -3.81 -16.16 -8.96
CA GLU A 128 -4.12 -16.47 -10.36
C GLU A 128 -3.12 -17.48 -10.98
N LEU A 129 -1.94 -17.67 -10.37
CA LEU A 129 -0.91 -18.57 -10.87
C LEU A 129 -1.14 -20.00 -10.35
N PRO A 130 -1.58 -20.96 -11.19
CA PRO A 130 -1.99 -22.29 -10.73
C PRO A 130 -0.81 -23.17 -10.25
N PHE A 131 0.41 -22.79 -10.59
CA PHE A 131 1.64 -23.46 -10.16
C PHE A 131 2.16 -22.96 -8.81
N LEU A 132 1.62 -21.85 -8.29
CA LEU A 132 1.85 -21.41 -6.93
C LEU A 132 0.89 -22.14 -5.99
N SER A 133 1.40 -22.42 -4.80
CA SER A 133 0.67 -22.97 -3.65
C SER A 133 0.94 -22.09 -2.44
N LEU A 134 0.04 -22.10 -1.45
CA LEU A 134 0.18 -21.30 -0.22
C LEU A 134 0.30 -19.79 -0.47
N THR A 135 -0.37 -19.27 -1.50
CA THR A 135 -0.43 -17.83 -1.81
C THR A 135 -1.00 -17.00 -0.65
N GLU A 136 -1.75 -17.63 0.27
CA GLU A 136 -2.26 -17.05 1.51
C GLU A 136 -1.20 -16.35 2.37
N VAL A 137 0.09 -16.68 2.22
CA VAL A 137 1.19 -15.98 2.90
C VAL A 137 1.17 -14.46 2.59
N PHE A 138 0.78 -14.06 1.38
CA PHE A 138 0.65 -12.64 1.03
C PHE A 138 -0.50 -11.93 1.77
N PHE A 139 -1.44 -12.68 2.35
CA PHE A 139 -2.54 -12.17 3.15
C PHE A 139 -2.17 -12.00 4.64
N TYR A 140 -1.14 -12.69 5.14
CA TYR A 140 -0.74 -12.63 6.56
C TYR A 140 -0.42 -11.23 7.09
N PRO A 141 0.18 -10.29 6.31
CA PRO A 141 0.37 -8.92 6.74
C PRO A 141 -0.92 -8.20 7.17
N VAL A 142 -2.10 -8.63 6.68
CA VAL A 142 -3.40 -8.09 7.11
C VAL A 142 -3.63 -8.32 8.61
N GLY A 143 -3.14 -9.42 9.17
CA GLY A 143 -3.19 -9.66 10.61
C GLY A 143 -2.38 -8.64 11.42
N LEU A 144 -1.19 -8.27 10.93
CA LEU A 144 -0.38 -7.21 11.53
C LEU A 144 -1.03 -5.84 11.40
N ILE A 145 -1.66 -5.56 10.25
CA ILE A 145 -2.41 -4.32 10.01
C ILE A 145 -3.60 -4.24 10.97
N LEU A 146 -4.31 -5.34 11.21
CA LEU A 146 -5.42 -5.39 12.16
C LEU A 146 -4.95 -5.11 13.60
N ALA A 147 -3.83 -5.71 14.01
CA ALA A 147 -3.24 -5.44 15.32
C ALA A 147 -2.80 -3.97 15.47
N ALA A 148 -2.15 -3.41 14.44
CA ALA A 148 -1.77 -2.00 14.40
C ALA A 148 -3.00 -1.07 14.41
N TRP A 149 -4.08 -1.45 13.73
CA TRP A 149 -5.34 -0.72 13.75
C TRP A 149 -5.94 -0.69 15.15
N VAL A 150 -6.04 -1.84 15.84
CA VAL A 150 -6.53 -1.88 17.23
C VAL A 150 -5.69 -0.98 18.14
N ALA A 151 -4.36 -1.06 18.02
CA ALA A 151 -3.46 -0.18 18.79
C ALA A 151 -3.71 1.30 18.48
N SER A 152 -3.88 1.65 17.20
CA SER A 152 -4.16 3.03 16.76
C SER A 152 -5.51 3.55 17.27
N ILE A 153 -6.54 2.70 17.39
CA ILE A 153 -7.84 3.08 17.97
C ILE A 153 -7.72 3.36 19.47
N ILE A 154 -6.93 2.57 20.20
CA ILE A 154 -6.65 2.82 21.62
C ILE A 154 -5.90 4.15 21.80
N LEU A 155 -4.92 4.44 20.93
CA LEU A 155 -4.20 5.71 20.93
C LEU A 155 -5.09 6.90 20.51
N ALA A 156 -6.04 6.68 19.60
CA ALA A 156 -7.07 7.68 19.26
C ALA A 156 -7.95 8.01 20.47
N ALA A 157 -8.34 7.00 21.26
CA ALA A 157 -9.18 7.19 22.44
C ALA A 157 -8.45 7.88 23.61
N THR A 158 -7.14 7.69 23.73
CA THR A 158 -6.33 8.22 24.85
C THR A 158 -5.68 9.56 24.54
N ASN A 159 -5.07 9.69 23.36
CA ASN A 159 -4.23 10.81 22.97
C ASN A 159 -4.66 11.49 21.65
N GLY A 160 -5.76 11.06 21.03
CA GLY A 160 -6.22 11.62 19.75
C GLY A 160 -5.36 11.25 18.54
N PHE A 161 -4.56 10.18 18.61
CA PHE A 161 -3.69 9.75 17.51
C PHE A 161 -4.46 9.46 16.22
N SER A 162 -4.07 10.12 15.13
CA SER A 162 -4.65 10.00 13.78
C SER A 162 -3.55 9.77 12.74
N CYS A 163 -3.68 8.72 11.93
CA CYS A 163 -2.75 8.42 10.83
C CYS A 163 -2.67 9.55 9.80
N THR A 164 -3.76 10.27 9.56
CA THR A 164 -3.79 11.42 8.64
C THR A 164 -2.92 12.55 9.19
N TRP A 165 -2.93 12.79 10.50
CA TRP A 165 -2.05 13.77 11.15
C TRP A 165 -0.58 13.34 11.09
N LEU A 166 -0.29 12.05 11.34
CA LEU A 166 1.06 11.51 11.20
C LEU A 166 1.58 11.69 9.76
N ALA A 167 0.77 11.35 8.75
CA ALA A 167 1.16 11.55 7.36
C ALA A 167 1.33 13.03 7.02
N ALA A 168 0.42 13.90 7.47
CA ALA A 168 0.54 15.34 7.27
C ALA A 168 1.86 15.89 7.84
N SER A 169 2.30 15.44 9.02
CA SER A 169 3.57 15.87 9.62
C SER A 169 4.82 15.46 8.84
N ILE A 170 4.73 14.45 7.97
CA ILE A 170 5.84 14.01 7.10
C ILE A 170 5.93 14.91 5.86
N TYR A 171 4.79 15.37 5.35
CA TYR A 171 4.72 16.11 4.08
C TYR A 171 4.65 17.63 4.24
N PHE A 172 4.14 18.14 5.36
CA PHE A 172 3.92 19.56 5.60
C PHE A 172 4.70 20.04 6.83
N GLU A 173 5.36 21.20 6.71
CA GLU A 173 5.91 21.90 7.87
C GLU A 173 4.78 22.46 8.75
N ASN A 174 5.01 22.56 10.07
CA ASN A 174 4.00 22.93 11.06
C ASN A 174 3.23 24.22 10.70
N ASP A 175 3.90 25.19 10.07
CA ASP A 175 3.31 26.47 9.65
C ASP A 175 2.39 26.32 8.43
N GLU A 176 2.66 25.36 7.53
CA GLU A 176 1.80 25.06 6.38
C GLU A 176 0.55 24.29 6.81
N VAL A 177 0.65 23.43 7.83
CA VAL A 177 -0.51 22.75 8.42
C VAL A 177 -1.41 23.75 9.14
N ALA A 178 -0.83 24.68 9.91
CA ALA A 178 -1.56 25.76 10.57
C ALA A 178 -2.28 26.68 9.56
N MET A 179 -1.59 27.09 8.49
CA MET A 179 -2.19 27.94 7.45
C MET A 179 -3.20 27.22 6.53
N ALA A 180 -3.01 25.94 6.23
CA ALA A 180 -3.92 25.18 5.38
C ALA A 180 -5.22 24.79 6.12
N PHE A 181 -5.16 24.64 7.44
CA PHE A 181 -6.25 24.10 8.24
C PHE A 181 -6.76 25.02 9.36
N GLY A 182 -6.22 26.25 9.45
CA GLY A 182 -6.79 27.34 10.24
C GLY A 182 -6.55 27.27 11.75
N TYR A 183 -5.35 26.85 12.17
CA TYR A 183 -4.88 26.94 13.56
C TYR A 183 -3.92 28.12 13.76
#